data_AF-A0A0R3Q7F8-F1
#
_entry.id   AF-A0A0R3Q7F8-F1
#
_cell.length_a   1.000
_cell.length_b   1.000
_cell.length_c   1.000
_cell.angle_alpha   90.00
_cell.angle_beta   90.00
_cell.angle_gamma   90.00
#
_symmetry.space_group_name_H-M   'P 1'
#
loop_
_entity.id
_entity.type
_entity.pdbx_description
1 polymer ?
#
loop_
_entity_poly.entity_id
_entity_poly.type
_entity_poly.pdbx_seq_one_letter_code
_entity_poly.pdbx_strand_id
1 'polypeptide(L)'
;MTHLQVISVISVFFVITSIICFCLKTHPNFRIPDIDIELRNDSTHALLVTKVATRAHPAFFYIEFVSNIWFTMELFIRFVFCPKISQFTRQAVNIIDLIATLSFYIDWALDRTITGANRDTVEFFSIIRILRLFKLTQHFSGLKILFQTFRASAQELLLLAFFVLLGIVIFAALIYYAERVETNPDNQFHSIPV
;
A
#
# COMPACT_ATOMS: atom_id res chain seq x y z
N MET A 1 31.49 6.46 16.58
CA MET A 1 30.66 5.31 16.15
C MET A 1 29.20 5.42 16.62
N THR A 2 28.95 6.04 17.78
CA THR A 2 27.62 6.17 18.42
C THR A 2 26.61 7.06 17.66
N HIS A 3 27.03 8.20 17.09
CA HIS A 3 26.09 9.15 16.45
C HIS A 3 25.33 8.57 15.24
N LEU A 4 25.99 7.77 14.40
CA LEU A 4 25.35 7.13 13.24
C LEU A 4 24.32 6.07 13.65
N GLN A 5 24.62 5.33 14.72
CA GLN A 5 23.69 4.34 15.27
C GLN A 5 22.46 5.02 15.86
N VAL A 6 22.65 6.14 16.56
CA VAL A 6 21.54 6.94 17.10
C VAL A 6 20.63 7.44 15.99
N ILE A 7 21.18 7.99 14.90
CA ILE A 7 20.37 8.44 13.75
C ILE A 7 19.60 7.27 13.14
N SER A 8 20.23 6.10 12.96
CA SER A 8 19.53 4.92 12.44
C SER A 8 18.40 4.47 13.35
N VAL A 9 18.61 4.46 14.68
CA VAL A 9 17.57 4.08 15.64
C VAL A 9 16.38 5.06 15.59
N ILE A 10 16.66 6.36 15.51
CA ILE A 10 15.62 7.39 15.38
C ILE A 10 14.83 7.20 14.07
N SER A 11 15.50 6.96 12.94
CA SER A 11 14.81 6.71 11.67
C SER A 11 13.94 5.44 11.73
N VAL A 12 14.42 4.35 12.34
CA VAL A 12 13.60 3.14 12.54
C VAL A 12 12.38 3.44 13.41
N PHE A 13 12.55 4.22 14.49
CA PHE A 13 11.44 4.62 15.34
C PHE A 13 10.35 5.36 14.55
N PHE A 14 10.71 6.38 13.76
CA PHE A 14 9.74 7.10 12.93
C PHE A 14 9.07 6.23 11.87
N VAL A 15 9.79 5.26 11.28
CA VAL A 15 9.20 4.27 10.38
C VAL A 15 8.15 3.44 11.12
N ILE A 16 8.50 2.83 12.26
CA ILE A 16 7.56 2.01 13.05
C ILE A 16 6.35 2.82 13.49
N THR A 17 6.54 4.05 14.01
CA THR A 17 5.44 4.93 14.41
C THR A 17 4.51 5.25 13.24
N SER A 18 5.05 5.54 12.05
CA SER A 18 4.23 5.77 10.85
C SER A 18 3.44 4.52 10.43
N ILE A 19 3.97 3.33 10.64
CA ILE A 19 3.31 2.06 10.31
C ILE A 19 2.17 1.78 11.26
N ILE A 20 2.43 1.89 12.57
CA ILE A 20 1.40 1.72 13.60
C ILE A 20 0.27 2.73 13.35
N CYS A 21 0.61 3.98 13.04
CA CYS A 21 -0.36 5.01 12.67
C CYS A 21 -1.21 4.59 11.46
N PHE A 22 -0.60 4.03 10.41
CA PHE A 22 -1.31 3.53 9.23
C PHE A 22 -2.23 2.36 9.56
N CYS A 23 -1.77 1.39 10.38
CA CYS A 23 -2.60 0.27 10.82
C CYS A 23 -3.80 0.74 11.65
N LEU A 24 -3.60 1.69 12.58
CA LEU A 24 -4.66 2.26 13.40
C LEU A 24 -5.67 3.06 12.57
N LYS A 25 -5.22 3.72 11.49
CA LYS A 25 -6.07 4.47 10.56
C LYS A 25 -7.09 3.59 9.82
N THR A 26 -6.74 2.33 9.56
CA THR A 26 -7.63 1.35 8.91
C THR A 26 -8.60 0.70 9.91
N HIS A 27 -8.33 0.78 11.21
CA HIS A 27 -9.14 0.10 12.22
C HIS A 27 -10.55 0.71 12.33
N PRO A 28 -11.62 -0.11 12.30
CA PRO A 28 -13.00 0.37 12.25
C PRO A 28 -13.39 1.22 13.46
N ASN A 29 -12.86 0.91 14.66
CA ASN A 29 -13.17 1.68 15.88
C ASN A 29 -12.56 3.09 15.90
N PHE A 30 -11.57 3.39 15.06
CA PHE A 30 -10.91 4.71 14.99
C PHE A 30 -11.35 5.55 13.78
N ARG A 31 -12.32 5.04 13.01
CA ARG A 31 -12.94 5.74 11.88
C ARG A 31 -14.20 6.47 12.35
N ILE A 32 -14.19 7.80 12.24
CA ILE A 32 -15.34 8.64 12.57
C ILE A 32 -16.28 8.66 11.36
N PRO A 33 -17.55 8.26 11.50
CA PRO A 33 -18.51 8.34 10.40
C PRO A 33 -18.83 9.80 10.08
N ASP A 34 -18.68 10.19 8.81
CA ASP A 34 -19.22 11.43 8.27
C ASP A 34 -20.69 11.17 7.93
N ILE A 35 -21.58 11.91 8.57
CA ILE A 35 -23.03 11.76 8.43
C ILE A 35 -23.52 12.99 7.67
N ASP A 36 -23.95 12.79 6.42
CA ASP A 36 -24.65 13.84 5.68
C ASP A 36 -26.15 13.72 5.95
N ILE A 37 -26.77 14.85 6.24
CA ILE A 37 -28.21 14.96 6.49
C ILE A 37 -28.81 15.67 5.28
N GLU A 38 -29.43 14.92 4.38
CA GLU A 38 -30.21 15.48 3.28
C GLU A 38 -31.69 15.54 3.66
N LEU A 39 -32.25 16.76 3.61
CA LEU A 39 -33.68 16.98 3.76
C LEU A 39 -34.37 16.72 2.41
N ARG A 40 -35.08 15.58 2.28
CA ARG A 40 -35.86 15.28 1.08
C ARG A 40 -37.14 16.13 1.10
N ASN A 41 -37.24 17.09 0.17
CA ASN A 41 -38.41 17.94 0.00
C ASN A 41 -39.49 17.24 -0.86
N ASP A 42 -39.93 16.05 -0.44
CA ASP A 42 -41.18 15.45 -0.91
C ASP A 42 -42.22 15.64 0.19
N SER A 43 -43.51 15.61 -0.14
CA SER A 43 -44.65 15.94 0.73
C SER A 43 -44.73 15.17 2.06
N THR A 44 -43.86 14.19 2.28
CA THR A 44 -43.51 13.60 3.56
C THR A 44 -42.11 14.06 3.98
N HIS A 45 -42.01 14.84 5.07
CA HIS A 45 -40.75 15.26 5.69
C HIS A 45 -39.95 14.04 6.22
N ALA A 46 -39.32 13.28 5.32
CA ALA A 46 -38.44 12.18 5.66
C ALA A 46 -36.99 12.66 5.68
N LEU A 47 -36.35 12.57 6.83
CA LEU A 47 -34.94 12.89 7.01
C LEU A 47 -34.11 11.67 6.62
N LEU A 48 -33.40 11.75 5.50
CA LEU A 48 -32.51 10.68 5.05
C LEU A 48 -31.13 10.93 5.66
N VAL A 49 -30.74 10.02 6.56
CA VAL A 49 -29.38 9.97 7.12
C VAL A 49 -28.57 9.00 6.28
N THR A 50 -27.75 9.50 5.38
CA THR A 50 -26.85 8.66 4.57
C THR A 50 -25.43 8.76 5.12
N LYS A 51 -24.83 7.60 5.41
CA LYS A 51 -23.42 7.50 5.81
C LYS A 51 -22.58 7.55 4.53
N VAL A 52 -22.06 8.73 4.19
CA VAL A 52 -21.38 8.96 2.91
C VAL A 52 -19.89 8.58 2.98
N ALA A 53 -19.23 8.81 4.12
CA ALA A 53 -17.81 8.48 4.27
C ALA A 53 -17.42 8.16 5.72
N THR A 54 -16.23 7.58 5.92
CA THR A 54 -15.59 7.51 7.24
C THR A 54 -14.26 8.23 7.16
N ARG A 55 -14.03 9.20 8.06
CA ARG A 55 -12.78 9.95 8.14
C ARG A 55 -11.93 9.42 9.30
N ALA A 56 -10.62 9.38 9.07
CA ALA A 56 -9.67 9.10 10.12
C ALA A 56 -9.56 10.29 11.08
N HIS A 57 -9.29 10.01 12.36
CA HIS A 57 -9.06 11.05 13.35
C HIS A 57 -7.93 12.00 12.92
N PRO A 58 -8.07 13.34 13.08
CA PRO A 58 -7.08 14.32 12.61
C PRO A 58 -5.69 14.14 13.25
N ALA A 59 -5.61 13.56 14.45
CA ALA A 59 -4.33 13.23 15.10
C ALA A 59 -3.41 12.34 14.23
N PHE A 60 -3.97 11.38 13.49
CA PHE A 60 -3.17 10.50 12.64
C PHE A 60 -2.53 11.28 11.48
N PHE A 61 -3.21 12.30 10.96
CA PHE A 61 -2.65 13.16 9.93
C PHE A 61 -1.40 13.91 10.43
N TYR A 62 -1.43 14.45 11.66
CA TYR A 62 -0.27 15.14 12.24
C TYR A 62 0.92 14.20 12.47
N ILE A 63 0.68 12.98 12.96
CA ILE A 63 1.73 11.97 13.16
C ILE A 63 2.36 11.57 11.83
N GLU A 64 1.53 11.32 10.80
CA GLU A 64 2.01 11.05 9.44
C GLU A 64 2.83 12.21 8.89
N PHE A 65 2.39 13.45 9.10
CA PHE A 65 3.05 14.66 8.63
C PHE A 65 4.44 14.85 9.26
N VAL A 66 4.55 14.75 10.59
CA VAL A 66 5.83 14.86 11.32
C VAL A 66 6.79 13.75 10.88
N SER A 67 6.32 12.52 10.76
CA SER A 67 7.13 11.40 10.28
C SER A 67 7.62 11.64 8.84
N ASN A 68 6.78 12.21 7.98
CA ASN A 68 7.15 12.52 6.61
C ASN A 68 8.19 13.65 6.52
N ILE A 69 8.12 14.66 7.39
CA ILE A 69 9.16 15.70 7.49
C ILE A 69 10.52 15.07 7.79
N TRP A 70 10.58 14.13 8.74
CA TRP A 70 11.81 13.41 9.05
C TRP A 70 12.35 12.65 7.83
N PHE A 71 11.49 11.96 7.09
CA PHE A 71 11.90 11.23 5.88
C PHE A 71 12.39 12.16 4.77
N THR A 72 11.72 13.28 4.54
CA THR A 72 12.16 14.31 3.60
C THR A 72 13.51 14.88 3.98
N MET A 73 13.74 15.16 5.27
CA MET A 73 15.04 15.62 5.76
C MET A 73 16.14 14.58 5.52
N GLU A 74 15.89 13.31 5.83
CA GLU A 74 16.84 12.22 5.60
C GLU A 74 17.19 12.07 4.11
N LEU A 75 16.18 12.11 3.24
CA LEU A 75 16.35 12.03 1.79
C LEU A 75 17.12 13.24 1.25
N PHE A 76 16.80 14.44 1.73
CA PHE A 76 17.47 15.69 1.34
C PHE A 76 18.94 15.69 1.72
N ILE A 77 19.27 15.28 2.95
CA ILE A 77 20.66 15.13 3.41
C ILE A 77 21.39 14.15 2.49
N ARG A 78 20.84 12.96 2.24
CA ARG A 78 21.46 11.97 1.33
C ARG A 78 21.68 12.51 -0.07
N PHE A 79 20.74 13.32 -0.57
CA PHE A 79 20.85 13.94 -1.88
C PHE A 79 21.99 14.95 -1.95
N VAL A 80 22.13 15.82 -0.94
CA VAL A 80 23.19 16.85 -0.87
C VAL A 80 24.58 16.23 -0.71
N PHE A 81 24.72 15.18 0.10
CA PHE A 81 26.01 14.54 0.38
C PHE A 81 26.42 13.48 -0.65
N CYS A 82 25.61 13.22 -1.68
CA CYS A 82 25.96 12.23 -2.70
C CYS A 82 26.91 12.77 -3.77
N PRO A 83 28.01 12.06 -4.09
CA PRO A 83 28.98 12.51 -5.09
C PRO A 83 28.43 12.46 -6.53
N LYS A 84 27.43 11.61 -6.80
CA LYS A 84 26.80 11.45 -8.14
C LYS A 84 25.30 11.19 -8.01
N ILE A 85 24.49 12.21 -8.33
CA ILE A 85 23.01 12.16 -8.22
C ILE A 85 22.42 11.06 -9.11
N SER A 86 22.89 10.90 -10.34
CA SER A 86 22.36 9.89 -11.28
C SER A 86 22.58 8.45 -10.79
N GLN A 87 23.69 8.18 -10.11
CA GLN A 87 23.94 6.87 -9.53
C GLN A 87 23.11 6.65 -8.28
N PHE A 88 22.91 7.71 -7.48
CA PHE A 88 22.07 7.69 -6.29
C PHE A 88 20.61 7.37 -6.61
N THR A 89 20.03 8.01 -7.63
CA THR A 89 18.62 7.81 -8.02
C THR A 89 18.37 6.47 -8.71
N ARG A 90 19.42 5.77 -9.16
CA ARG A 90 19.28 4.44 -9.80
C ARG A 90 19.30 3.28 -8.80
N GLN A 91 19.65 3.53 -7.54
CA GLN A 91 19.61 2.51 -6.49
C GLN A 91 18.17 2.24 -6.05
N ALA A 92 17.75 0.98 -6.10
CA ALA A 92 16.37 0.56 -5.77
C ALA A 92 15.90 1.07 -4.39
N VAL A 93 16.78 1.04 -3.39
CA VAL A 93 16.48 1.51 -2.02
C VAL A 93 16.15 3.01 -2.00
N ASN A 94 16.87 3.82 -2.79
CA ASN A 94 16.65 5.26 -2.84
C ASN A 94 15.41 5.64 -3.68
N ILE A 95 15.11 4.84 -4.72
CA ILE A 95 13.85 4.99 -5.48
C ILE A 95 12.66 4.72 -4.56
N ILE A 96 12.72 3.64 -3.78
CA ILE A 96 11.69 3.32 -2.79
C ILE A 96 11.53 4.45 -1.77
N ASP A 97 12.63 4.99 -1.24
CA ASP A 97 12.61 6.09 -0.27
C ASP A 97 11.98 7.37 -0.87
N LEU A 98 12.32 7.68 -2.13
CA LEU A 98 11.74 8.81 -2.88
C LEU A 98 10.22 8.63 -3.08
N ILE A 99 9.79 7.47 -3.58
CA ILE A 99 8.36 7.19 -3.83
C ILE A 99 7.58 7.21 -2.51
N ALA A 100 8.11 6.61 -1.46
CA ALA A 100 7.48 6.57 -0.14
C ALA A 100 7.28 7.96 0.47
N THR A 101 8.28 8.83 0.31
CA THR A 101 8.22 10.22 0.77
C THR A 101 7.25 11.04 -0.09
N LEU A 102 7.30 10.84 -1.41
CA LEU A 102 6.45 11.54 -2.39
C LEU A 102 4.97 11.18 -2.25
N SER A 103 4.64 9.94 -1.87
CA SER A 103 3.26 9.46 -1.76
C SER A 103 2.42 10.34 -0.83
N PHE A 104 3.00 10.79 0.29
CA PHE A 104 2.30 11.67 1.23
C PHE A 104 1.97 13.03 0.63
N TYR A 105 2.92 13.60 -0.13
CA TYR A 105 2.73 14.88 -0.79
C TYR A 105 1.68 14.79 -1.90
N ILE A 106 1.66 13.68 -2.64
CA ILE A 106 0.63 13.39 -3.65
C ILE A 106 -0.74 13.37 -2.98
N ASP A 107 -0.93 12.58 -1.92
CA ASP A 107 -2.23 12.51 -1.27
C ASP A 107 -2.67 13.84 -0.64
N TRP A 108 -1.75 14.58 -0.03
CA TRP A 108 -2.04 15.90 0.51
C TRP A 108 -2.44 16.91 -0.58
N ALA A 109 -1.80 16.83 -1.76
CA ALA A 109 -2.15 17.64 -2.91
C ALA A 109 -3.50 17.23 -3.53
N LEU A 110 -3.79 15.92 -3.60
CA LEU A 110 -5.07 15.40 -4.09
C LEU A 110 -6.23 15.78 -3.16
N ASP A 111 -6.06 15.67 -1.85
CA ASP A 111 -7.08 16.04 -0.85
C ASP A 111 -7.47 17.54 -0.95
N ARG A 112 -6.52 18.39 -1.36
CA ARG A 112 -6.74 19.82 -1.59
C ARG A 112 -7.40 20.15 -2.92
N THR A 113 -7.18 19.34 -3.95
CA THR A 113 -7.60 19.64 -5.33
C THR A 113 -8.91 18.94 -5.70
N ILE A 114 -9.20 17.78 -5.14
CA ILE A 114 -10.38 16.98 -5.47
C ILE A 114 -11.50 17.26 -4.46
N THR A 115 -12.35 18.25 -4.76
CA THR A 115 -13.58 18.52 -4.01
C THR A 115 -14.75 17.85 -4.72
N GLY A 116 -15.20 16.69 -4.22
CA GLY A 116 -16.48 16.07 -4.60
C GLY A 116 -16.54 15.44 -6.00
N ALA A 117 -16.18 14.15 -6.11
CA ALA A 117 -16.68 13.12 -7.07
C ALA A 117 -15.65 11.99 -7.25
N ASN A 118 -14.34 12.31 -7.28
CA ASN A 118 -13.27 11.34 -7.56
C ASN A 118 -12.58 10.83 -6.27
N ARG A 119 -13.36 10.62 -5.21
CA ARG A 119 -12.82 10.28 -3.89
C ARG A 119 -12.20 8.88 -3.87
N ASP A 120 -12.76 7.97 -4.66
CA ASP A 120 -12.22 6.62 -4.88
C ASP A 120 -10.81 6.67 -5.45
N THR A 121 -10.53 7.60 -6.37
CA THR A 121 -9.20 7.79 -6.96
C THR A 121 -8.17 8.20 -5.91
N VAL A 122 -8.55 9.07 -4.96
CA VAL A 122 -7.67 9.49 -3.85
C VAL A 122 -7.33 8.30 -2.95
N GLU A 123 -8.29 7.40 -2.69
CA GLU A 123 -8.05 6.20 -1.89
C GLU A 123 -7.07 5.23 -2.57
N PHE A 124 -7.14 5.08 -3.91
CA PHE A 124 -6.17 4.25 -4.64
C PHE A 124 -4.74 4.79 -4.54
N PHE A 125 -4.53 6.10 -4.68
CA PHE A 125 -3.19 6.71 -4.51
C PHE A 125 -2.67 6.58 -3.07
N SER A 126 -3.56 6.55 -2.08
CA SER A 126 -3.18 6.35 -0.69
C SER A 126 -2.57 4.96 -0.40
N ILE A 127 -2.81 3.96 -1.25
CA ILE A 127 -2.15 2.64 -1.14
C ILE A 127 -0.63 2.78 -1.31
N ILE A 128 -0.16 3.74 -2.12
CA ILE A 128 1.28 3.98 -2.35
C ILE A 128 2.00 4.27 -1.02
N ARG A 129 1.31 4.81 0.00
CA ARG A 129 1.89 5.00 1.34
C ARG A 129 2.43 3.71 1.94
N ILE A 130 1.87 2.55 1.62
CA ILE A 130 2.35 1.24 2.10
C ILE A 130 3.79 0.98 1.67
N LEU A 131 4.24 1.59 0.57
CA LEU A 131 5.61 1.45 0.08
C LEU A 131 6.64 2.00 1.07
N ARG A 132 6.25 2.90 1.99
CA ARG A 132 7.14 3.33 3.08
C ARG A 132 7.54 2.21 4.03
N LEU A 133 6.79 1.10 4.08
CA LEU A 133 7.21 -0.13 4.78
C LEU A 133 8.54 -0.64 4.23
N PHE A 134 8.76 -0.51 2.93
CA PHE A 134 10.02 -0.92 2.32
C PHE A 134 11.19 -0.01 2.71
N LYS A 135 10.97 1.17 3.31
CA LYS A 135 12.06 1.94 3.91
C LYS A 135 12.73 1.18 5.06
N LEU A 136 11.98 0.30 5.74
CA LEU A 136 12.50 -0.61 6.76
C LEU A 136 13.60 -1.54 6.19
N THR A 137 13.53 -1.87 4.89
CA THR A 137 14.55 -2.70 4.19
C THR A 137 15.94 -2.09 4.25
N GLN A 138 16.06 -0.76 4.40
CA GLN A 138 17.35 -0.09 4.47
C GLN A 138 18.07 -0.34 5.79
N HIS A 139 17.32 -0.50 6.89
CA HIS A 139 17.83 -0.69 8.23
C HIS A 139 18.01 -2.17 8.60
N PHE A 140 17.21 -3.07 8.01
CA PHE A 140 17.34 -4.51 8.23
C PHE A 140 18.14 -5.19 7.12
N SER A 141 19.39 -5.56 7.43
CA SER A 141 20.27 -6.31 6.51
C SER A 141 19.65 -7.61 6.01
N GLY A 142 18.85 -8.30 6.83
CA GLY A 142 18.15 -9.53 6.43
C GLY A 142 17.20 -9.33 5.24
N LEU A 143 16.52 -8.19 5.17
CA LEU A 143 15.57 -7.91 4.09
C LEU A 143 16.29 -7.56 2.78
N LYS A 144 17.50 -6.96 2.85
CA LYS A 144 18.37 -6.79 1.67
C LYS A 144 18.87 -8.12 1.14
N ILE A 145 19.24 -9.05 2.03
CA ILE A 145 19.64 -10.40 1.66
C ILE A 145 18.47 -11.12 0.99
N LEU A 146 17.26 -11.06 1.57
CA LEU A 146 16.06 -11.63 0.98
C LEU A 146 15.78 -11.06 -0.42
N PHE A 147 15.92 -9.75 -0.60
CA PHE A 147 15.72 -9.13 -1.91
C PHE A 147 16.77 -9.62 -2.93
N GLN A 148 18.03 -9.76 -2.51
CA GLN A 148 19.10 -10.25 -3.36
C GLN A 148 18.93 -11.73 -3.72
N THR A 149 18.52 -12.58 -2.77
CA THR A 149 18.22 -14.00 -3.02
C THR A 149 17.01 -14.14 -3.92
N PHE A 150 15.95 -13.37 -3.69
CA PHE A 150 14.79 -13.32 -4.57
C PHE A 150 15.19 -12.94 -5.99
N ARG A 151 16.02 -11.90 -6.15
CA ARG A 151 16.50 -11.47 -7.47
C ARG A 151 17.36 -12.54 -8.15
N ALA A 152 18.23 -13.22 -7.40
CA ALA A 152 19.08 -14.29 -7.94
C ALA A 152 18.26 -15.52 -8.36
N SER A 153 17.20 -15.84 -7.62
CA SER A 153 16.31 -16.98 -7.88
C SER A 153 15.08 -16.61 -8.70
N ALA A 154 14.94 -15.36 -9.18
CA ALA A 154 13.73 -14.89 -9.86
C ALA A 154 13.41 -15.69 -11.13
N GLN A 155 14.44 -16.07 -11.90
CA GLN A 155 14.28 -16.86 -13.11
C GLN A 155 13.76 -18.27 -12.79
N GLU A 156 14.33 -18.92 -11.76
CA GLU A 156 13.89 -20.24 -11.31
C GLU A 156 12.49 -20.21 -10.70
N LEU A 157 12.18 -19.15 -9.93
CA LEU A 157 10.85 -18.95 -9.36
C LEU A 157 9.79 -18.75 -10.45
N LEU A 158 10.11 -17.99 -11.50
CA LEU A 158 9.20 -17.79 -12.63
C LEU A 158 8.95 -19.11 -13.38
N LEU A 159 9.99 -19.91 -13.59
CA LEU A 159 9.87 -21.24 -14.19
C LEU A 159 8.99 -22.17 -13.33
N LEU A 160 9.18 -22.17 -12.02
CA LEU A 160 8.32 -22.91 -11.09
C LEU A 160 6.87 -22.46 -11.17
N ALA A 161 6.63 -21.14 -11.16
CA ALA A 161 5.28 -20.57 -11.29
C ALA A 161 4.63 -20.97 -12.63
N PHE A 162 5.40 -21.04 -13.71
CA PHE A 162 4.93 -21.52 -15.01
C PHE A 162 4.47 -22.98 -14.95
N PHE A 163 5.24 -23.88 -14.31
CA PHE A 163 4.83 -25.28 -14.15
C PHE A 163 3.60 -25.43 -13.26
N VAL A 164 3.50 -24.65 -12.18
CA VAL A 164 2.32 -24.64 -11.31
C VAL A 164 1.09 -24.17 -12.09
N LEU A 165 1.20 -23.08 -12.85
CA LEU A 165 0.12 -22.57 -13.69
C LEU A 165 -0.33 -23.59 -14.73
N LEU A 166 0.62 -24.23 -15.41
CA LEU A 166 0.33 -25.31 -16.38
C LEU A 166 -0.41 -26.47 -15.70
N GLY A 167 0.02 -26.86 -14.50
CA GLY A 167 -0.66 -27.87 -13.69
C GLY A 167 -2.10 -27.47 -13.37
N ILE A 168 -2.31 -26.24 -12.90
CA ILE A 168 -3.66 -25.70 -12.61
C ILE A 168 -4.56 -25.80 -13.85
N VAL A 169 -4.07 -25.39 -15.02
CA VAL A 169 -4.85 -25.44 -16.27
C VAL A 169 -5.19 -26.88 -16.69
N ILE A 170 -4.22 -27.80 -16.64
CA ILE A 170 -4.44 -29.20 -17.01
C ILE A 170 -5.45 -29.86 -16.06
N PHE A 171 -5.26 -29.72 -14.74
CA PHE A 171 -6.17 -30.32 -13.76
C PHE A 171 -7.57 -29.69 -13.81
N ALA A 172 -7.66 -28.37 -13.98
CA ALA A 172 -8.95 -27.71 -14.18
C ALA A 172 -9.67 -28.23 -15.43
N ALA A 173 -8.95 -28.44 -16.54
CA ALA A 173 -9.53 -29.03 -17.75
C ALA A 173 -9.99 -30.48 -17.55
N LEU A 174 -9.18 -31.31 -16.89
CA LEU A 174 -9.55 -32.71 -16.61
C LEU A 174 -10.80 -32.81 -15.72
N ILE A 175 -10.85 -32.04 -14.63
CA ILE A 175 -12.01 -32.01 -13.73
C ILE A 175 -13.24 -31.49 -14.48
N TYR A 176 -13.08 -30.41 -15.26
CA TYR A 176 -14.16 -29.86 -16.08
C TYR A 176 -14.73 -30.90 -17.05
N TYR A 177 -13.87 -31.66 -17.75
CA TYR A 177 -14.33 -32.71 -18.66
C TYR A 177 -14.96 -33.89 -17.91
N ALA A 178 -14.41 -34.30 -16.76
CA ALA A 178 -14.96 -35.38 -15.95
C ALA A 178 -16.38 -35.05 -15.44
N GLU A 179 -16.56 -33.87 -14.86
CA GLU A 179 -17.86 -33.36 -14.39
C GLU A 179 -18.87 -33.15 -15.52
N ARG A 180 -18.42 -32.96 -16.77
CA ARG A 180 -19.33 -32.82 -17.92
C ARG A 180 -19.77 -34.16 -18.51
N VAL A 181 -19.00 -35.23 -18.29
CA VAL A 181 -19.30 -36.57 -18.80
C VAL A 181 -20.35 -37.28 -17.93
N GLU A 182 -20.41 -36.96 -16.64
CA GLU A 182 -21.36 -37.53 -15.69
C GLU A 182 -22.42 -36.48 -15.30
N THR A 183 -23.70 -36.86 -15.30
CA THR A 183 -24.78 -35.92 -14.96
C THR A 183 -24.79 -35.65 -13.45
N ASN A 184 -24.00 -34.66 -13.02
CA ASN A 184 -23.94 -34.22 -11.63
C ASN A 184 -24.85 -32.98 -11.41
N PRO A 185 -25.93 -33.09 -10.60
CA PRO A 185 -26.80 -31.95 -10.30
C PRO A 185 -26.14 -30.86 -9.44
N ASP A 186 -25.05 -31.17 -8.73
CA ASP A 186 -24.27 -30.24 -7.90
C ASP A 186 -22.90 -29.87 -8.55
N ASN A 187 -22.87 -29.68 -9.87
CA ASN A 187 -21.64 -29.33 -10.58
C ASN A 187 -21.15 -27.91 -10.20
N GLN A 188 -19.96 -27.82 -9.63
CA GLN A 188 -19.31 -26.56 -9.21
C GLN A 188 -18.31 -26.01 -10.25
N PHE A 189 -18.06 -26.73 -11.34
CA PHE A 189 -17.05 -26.41 -12.36
C PHE A 189 -17.71 -26.04 -13.70
N HIS A 190 -18.28 -24.84 -13.78
CA HIS A 190 -18.97 -24.36 -14.99
C HIS A 190 -18.03 -23.85 -16.09
N SER A 191 -16.80 -23.44 -15.75
CA SER A 191 -15.80 -22.97 -16.70
C SER A 191 -14.39 -23.18 -16.15
N ILE A 192 -13.40 -23.26 -17.04
CA ILE A 192 -11.99 -23.22 -16.67
C ILE A 192 -11.62 -21.73 -16.53
N PRO A 193 -11.33 -21.24 -15.32
CA PRO A 193 -10.86 -19.86 -15.16
C PRO A 193 -9.45 -19.78 -15.73
N VAL A 194 -9.31 -19.04 -16.83
CA VAL A 194 -8.03 -18.57 -17.39
C VAL A 194 -7.62 -17.26 -16.74
#